data_AF-A0AA45WRB3-F1
#
_entry.id   AF-A0AA45WRB3-F1
#
_cell.length_a   1.000
_cell.length_b   1.000
_cell.length_c   1.000
_cell.angle_alpha   90.00
_cell.angle_beta   90.00
_cell.angle_gamma   90.00
#
_symmetry.space_group_name_H-M   'P 1'
#
loop_
_entity.id
_entity.type
_entity.pdbx_description
1 polymer ?
#
loop_
_entity_poly.entity_id
_entity_poly.type
_entity_poly.pdbx_seq_one_letter_code
_entity_poly.pdbx_strand_id
1 'polypeptide(L)'
;MQRLKWIIPIIAGLFLISCNNSQPQPQEPDYQKIKEITLDVLHTSEGKKMLEDVMTDPSFKQKVTIDSKELETILSKSFTDQQTKKEWEKILQKETVATNLYKATEEQQKTLLKTMMKDPEYQKMMLDLLKDPQFSQHLIQLLKSQQARQEVQKLMEELVSVPSIQEKLAKKVQEALKQKEGEKQGQGSGEASGGDGGGDGGGEGGG
;
A
#
# COMPACT_ATOMS: atom_id res chain seq x y z
N MET A 1 26.14 -82.85 82.47
CA MET A 1 25.20 -82.57 81.36
C MET A 1 23.77 -82.36 81.86
N GLN A 2 23.49 -81.29 82.62
CA GLN A 2 22.11 -80.98 83.08
C GLN A 2 21.76 -79.48 83.05
N ARG A 3 22.71 -78.58 82.72
CA ARG A 3 22.48 -77.13 82.65
C ARG A 3 22.04 -76.64 81.25
N LEU A 4 22.14 -77.49 80.22
CA LEU A 4 21.84 -77.16 78.82
C LEU A 4 20.39 -77.50 78.40
N LYS A 5 19.67 -78.28 79.21
CA LYS A 5 18.28 -78.71 78.94
C LYS A 5 17.22 -77.67 79.29
N TRP A 6 17.60 -76.58 79.97
CA TRP A 6 16.69 -75.50 80.40
C TRP A 6 16.78 -74.23 79.54
N ILE A 7 17.71 -74.19 78.58
CA ILE A 7 17.89 -73.04 77.67
C ILE A 7 17.03 -73.19 76.39
N ILE A 8 16.60 -74.42 76.08
CA ILE A 8 15.79 -74.74 74.89
C ILE A 8 14.33 -74.22 74.95
N PRO A 9 13.60 -74.20 76.08
CA PRO A 9 12.24 -73.66 76.10
C PRO A 9 12.18 -72.12 76.13
N ILE A 10 13.29 -71.42 76.42
CA ILE A 10 13.34 -69.94 76.49
C ILE A 10 13.63 -69.31 75.12
N ILE A 11 14.35 -70.01 74.23
CA ILE A 11 14.57 -69.56 72.84
C ILE A 11 13.37 -69.88 71.92
N ALA A 12 12.53 -70.85 72.27
CA ALA A 12 11.29 -71.16 71.55
C ALA A 12 10.11 -70.22 71.88
N GLY A 13 10.20 -69.46 72.98
CA GLY A 13 9.16 -68.51 73.40
C GLY A 13 9.28 -67.10 72.81
N LEU A 14 10.40 -66.77 72.14
CA LEU A 14 10.69 -65.42 71.67
C LEU A 14 10.22 -65.13 70.22
N PHE A 15 9.59 -66.11 69.54
CA PHE A 15 9.14 -65.97 68.15
C PHE A 15 7.63 -65.76 67.96
N LEU A 16 6.85 -65.66 69.04
CA LEU A 16 5.39 -65.48 68.96
C LEU A 16 4.88 -64.07 69.27
N ILE A 17 5.77 -63.08 69.37
CA ILE A 17 5.40 -61.66 69.31
C ILE A 17 5.77 -61.14 67.93
N SER A 18 5.12 -61.68 66.90
CA SER A 18 5.07 -61.01 65.60
C SER A 18 3.83 -60.11 65.59
N CYS A 19 4.13 -58.85 65.43
CA CYS A 19 3.25 -57.69 65.42
C CYS A 19 1.98 -57.92 64.59
N ASN A 20 0.80 -57.68 65.18
CA ASN A 20 -0.40 -57.35 64.43
C ASN A 20 -0.21 -55.96 63.81
N ASN A 21 0.57 -55.88 62.74
CA ASN A 21 0.59 -54.73 61.86
C ASN A 21 -0.49 -54.97 60.81
N SER A 22 -1.67 -54.39 61.04
CA SER A 22 -2.58 -54.06 59.95
C SER A 22 -1.93 -52.97 59.10
N GLN A 23 -0.91 -53.35 58.32
CA GLN A 23 -0.45 -52.56 57.20
C GLN A 23 -1.45 -52.80 56.07
N PRO A 24 -2.09 -51.75 55.54
CA PRO A 24 -2.81 -51.87 54.29
C PRO A 24 -1.84 -52.44 53.25
N GLN A 25 -2.25 -53.48 52.54
CA GLN A 25 -1.60 -53.78 51.27
C GLN A 25 -1.53 -52.46 50.47
N PRO A 26 -0.41 -52.15 49.81
CA PRO A 26 -0.45 -51.18 48.74
C PRO A 26 -1.39 -51.80 47.69
N GLN A 27 -2.68 -51.44 47.74
CA GLN A 27 -3.50 -51.49 46.55
C GLN A 27 -2.72 -50.70 45.54
N GLU A 28 -2.32 -51.34 44.45
CA GLU A 28 -1.79 -50.61 43.30
C GLU A 28 -2.71 -49.41 43.09
N PRO A 29 -2.15 -48.19 43.03
CA PRO A 29 -2.97 -47.01 42.84
C PRO A 29 -3.90 -47.28 41.67
N ASP A 30 -5.21 -47.20 41.93
CA ASP A 30 -6.22 -47.46 40.92
C ASP A 30 -6.03 -46.42 39.81
N TYR A 31 -5.29 -46.81 38.78
CA TYR A 31 -4.86 -45.95 37.69
C TYR A 31 -6.06 -45.32 36.98
N GLN A 32 -7.22 -45.98 37.01
CA GLN A 32 -8.46 -45.42 36.46
C GLN A 32 -8.95 -44.26 37.32
N LYS A 33 -8.96 -44.43 38.65
CA LYS A 33 -9.35 -43.39 39.59
C LYS A 33 -8.40 -42.20 39.58
N ILE A 34 -7.09 -42.43 39.44
CA ILE A 34 -6.10 -41.34 39.29
C ILE A 34 -6.30 -40.61 37.96
N LYS A 35 -6.59 -41.35 36.88
CA LYS A 35 -6.88 -40.74 35.58
C LYS A 35 -8.14 -39.87 35.62
N GLU A 36 -9.21 -40.36 36.24
CA GLU A 36 -10.45 -39.59 36.40
C GLU A 36 -10.24 -38.34 37.24
N ILE A 37 -9.58 -38.46 38.40
CA ILE A 37 -9.27 -37.30 39.25
C ILE A 37 -8.38 -36.30 38.50
N THR A 38 -7.40 -36.78 37.73
CA THR A 38 -6.52 -35.90 36.95
C THR A 38 -7.29 -35.19 35.83
N LEU A 39 -8.20 -35.90 35.15
CA LEU A 39 -9.05 -35.33 34.11
C LEU A 39 -10.00 -34.27 34.69
N ASP A 40 -10.57 -34.53 35.86
CA ASP A 40 -11.42 -33.59 36.57
C ASP A 40 -10.65 -32.34 37.00
N VAL A 41 -9.44 -32.49 37.55
CA VAL A 41 -8.54 -31.37 37.91
C VAL A 41 -8.16 -30.52 36.70
N LEU A 42 -7.93 -31.13 35.53
CA LEU A 42 -7.66 -30.39 34.30
C LEU A 42 -8.90 -29.63 33.80
N HIS A 43 -10.10 -30.16 34.05
CA HIS A 43 -11.35 -29.51 33.66
C HIS A 43 -11.84 -28.45 34.67
N THR A 44 -11.32 -28.41 35.90
CA THR A 44 -11.68 -27.36 36.86
C THR A 44 -11.25 -25.97 36.39
N SER A 45 -11.86 -24.95 36.98
CA SER A 45 -11.47 -23.55 36.77
C SER A 45 -9.99 -23.29 37.11
N GLU A 46 -9.45 -23.95 38.13
CA GLU A 46 -8.02 -23.82 38.46
C GLU A 46 -7.13 -24.50 37.43
N GLY A 47 -7.51 -25.69 36.93
CA GLY A 47 -6.79 -26.38 35.87
C GLY A 47 -6.72 -25.57 34.58
N LYS A 48 -7.86 -24.99 34.16
CA LYS A 48 -7.91 -24.09 32.99
C LYS A 48 -7.07 -22.83 33.19
N LYS A 49 -7.13 -22.21 34.36
CA LYS A 49 -6.33 -21.02 34.67
C LYS A 49 -4.83 -21.32 34.68
N MET A 50 -4.42 -22.45 35.26
CA MET A 50 -3.04 -22.90 35.21
C MET A 50 -2.59 -23.13 33.75
N LEU A 51 -3.46 -23.71 32.91
CA LEU A 51 -3.17 -23.89 31.49
C LEU A 51 -3.05 -22.55 30.75
N GLU A 52 -3.89 -21.56 31.04
CA GLU A 52 -3.79 -20.19 30.50
C GLU A 52 -2.47 -19.51 30.93
N ASP A 53 -2.07 -19.68 32.19
CA ASP A 53 -0.81 -19.16 32.72
C ASP A 53 0.38 -19.81 32.00
N VAL A 54 0.35 -21.13 31.81
CA VAL A 54 1.36 -21.87 31.03
C VAL A 54 1.35 -21.46 29.56
N MET A 55 0.19 -21.24 28.95
CA MET A 55 0.10 -20.73 27.58
C MET A 55 0.63 -19.30 27.45
N THR A 56 0.72 -18.54 28.54
CA THR A 56 1.31 -17.21 28.55
C THR A 56 2.83 -17.25 28.58
N ASP A 57 3.42 -18.35 29.07
CA ASP A 57 4.86 -18.56 29.15
C ASP A 57 5.54 -18.56 27.76
N PRO A 58 6.57 -17.72 27.53
CA PRO A 58 7.26 -17.63 26.25
C PRO A 58 7.92 -18.94 25.79
N SER A 59 8.44 -19.74 26.72
CA SER A 59 9.12 -21.00 26.43
C SER A 59 8.12 -22.08 26.02
N PHE A 60 6.91 -22.02 26.54
CA PHE A 60 5.80 -22.87 26.10
C PHE A 60 5.26 -22.42 24.74
N LYS A 61 4.99 -21.12 24.54
CA LYS A 61 4.51 -20.57 23.25
C LYS A 61 5.37 -20.94 22.05
N GLN A 62 6.69 -20.95 22.22
CA GLN A 62 7.63 -21.32 21.15
C GLN A 62 7.57 -22.80 20.77
N LYS A 63 7.11 -23.67 21.67
CA LYS A 63 7.06 -25.13 21.46
C LYS A 63 5.71 -25.61 20.94
N VAL A 64 4.67 -24.78 20.98
CA VAL A 64 3.35 -25.11 20.44
C VAL A 64 3.35 -24.86 18.94
N THR A 65 3.45 -25.92 18.16
CA THR A 65 3.30 -25.87 16.70
C THR A 65 1.83 -26.10 16.36
N ILE A 66 1.19 -25.11 15.74
CA ILE A 66 -0.16 -25.26 15.16
C ILE A 66 -0.02 -25.95 13.81
N ASP A 67 -0.92 -26.89 13.49
CA ASP A 67 -0.96 -27.51 12.17
C ASP A 67 -1.20 -26.47 11.06
N SER A 68 -0.50 -26.60 9.94
CA SER A 68 -0.55 -25.62 8.85
C SER A 68 -1.96 -25.43 8.27
N LYS A 69 -2.77 -26.49 8.18
CA LYS A 69 -4.15 -26.40 7.64
C LYS A 69 -5.10 -25.69 8.60
N GLU A 70 -4.92 -25.94 9.89
CA GLU A 70 -5.68 -25.25 10.92
C GLU A 70 -5.30 -23.77 10.95
N LEU A 71 -4.00 -23.46 10.85
CA LEU A 71 -3.50 -22.09 10.75
C LEU A 71 -4.04 -21.36 9.52
N GLU A 72 -4.04 -21.99 8.35
CA GLU A 72 -4.63 -21.43 7.11
C GLU A 72 -6.12 -21.12 7.28
N THR A 73 -6.85 -22.03 7.93
CA THR A 73 -8.30 -21.86 8.17
C THR A 73 -8.57 -20.72 9.15
N ILE A 74 -7.83 -20.66 10.25
CA ILE A 74 -7.94 -19.59 11.25
C ILE A 74 -7.60 -18.25 10.61
N LEU A 75 -6.50 -18.17 9.88
CA LEU A 75 -6.05 -16.95 9.21
C LEU A 75 -7.08 -16.48 8.16
N SER A 76 -7.60 -17.39 7.35
CA SER A 76 -8.62 -17.06 6.34
C SER A 76 -9.91 -16.52 6.97
N LYS A 77 -10.39 -17.15 8.06
CA LYS A 77 -11.55 -16.66 8.81
C LYS A 77 -11.27 -15.31 9.47
N SER A 78 -10.05 -15.08 9.94
CA SER A 78 -9.65 -13.82 10.57
C SER A 78 -9.71 -12.63 9.60
N PHE A 79 -9.60 -12.84 8.29
CA PHE A 79 -9.77 -11.75 7.31
C PHE A 79 -11.23 -11.43 6.98
N THR A 80 -12.16 -12.36 7.19
CA THR A 80 -13.58 -12.20 6.84
C THR A 80 -14.45 -11.86 8.04
N ASP A 81 -14.00 -12.16 9.25
CA ASP A 81 -14.70 -11.77 10.49
C ASP A 81 -14.60 -10.26 10.76
N GLN A 82 -15.73 -9.67 11.17
CA GLN A 82 -15.85 -8.23 11.34
C GLN A 82 -15.16 -7.72 12.61
N GLN A 83 -14.98 -8.56 13.63
CA GLN A 83 -14.29 -8.17 14.86
C GLN A 83 -12.79 -8.09 14.60
N THR A 84 -12.24 -9.10 13.93
CA THR A 84 -10.80 -9.17 13.59
C THR A 84 -10.40 -8.19 12.50
N LYS A 85 -11.31 -7.77 11.61
CA LYS A 85 -11.01 -6.77 10.57
C LYS A 85 -10.41 -5.47 11.15
N LYS A 86 -10.97 -4.94 12.24
CA LYS A 86 -10.47 -3.71 12.88
C LYS A 86 -9.06 -3.89 13.47
N GLU A 87 -8.75 -5.09 13.92
CA GLU A 87 -7.43 -5.42 14.46
C GLU A 87 -6.41 -5.55 13.32
N TRP A 88 -6.80 -6.19 12.21
CA TRP A 88 -6.00 -6.23 10.99
C TRP A 88 -5.70 -4.85 10.44
N GLU A 89 -6.68 -3.94 10.37
CA GLU A 89 -6.45 -2.56 9.96
C GLU A 89 -5.37 -1.88 10.82
N LYS A 90 -5.43 -2.04 12.14
CA LYS A 90 -4.41 -1.51 13.06
C LYS A 90 -3.04 -2.17 12.88
N ILE A 91 -3.01 -3.48 12.68
CA ILE A 91 -1.76 -4.26 12.51
C ILE A 91 -1.09 -3.89 11.18
N LEU A 92 -1.86 -3.80 10.10
CA LEU A 92 -1.37 -3.50 8.75
C LEU A 92 -0.90 -2.04 8.62
N GLN A 93 -1.40 -1.13 9.44
CA GLN A 93 -0.90 0.25 9.52
C GLN A 93 0.46 0.37 10.23
N LYS A 94 0.93 -0.67 10.94
CA LYS A 94 2.25 -0.65 11.57
C LYS A 94 3.34 -0.70 10.51
N GLU A 95 4.28 0.24 10.55
CA GLU A 95 5.35 0.39 9.56
C GLU A 95 6.11 -0.92 9.28
N THR A 96 6.50 -1.65 10.33
CA THR A 96 7.22 -2.92 10.18
C THR A 96 6.40 -3.96 9.42
N VAL A 97 5.10 -4.05 9.73
CA VAL A 97 4.19 -5.02 9.10
C VAL A 97 3.91 -4.61 7.66
N ALA A 98 3.56 -3.34 7.42
CA ALA A 98 3.35 -2.79 6.09
C ALA A 98 4.57 -2.99 5.17
N THR A 99 5.77 -2.70 5.69
CA THR A 99 7.03 -2.88 4.95
C THR A 99 7.27 -4.34 4.60
N ASN A 100 7.11 -5.24 5.56
CA ASN A 100 7.35 -6.66 5.33
C ASN A 100 6.29 -7.28 4.41
N LEU A 101 5.03 -6.86 4.54
CA LEU A 101 3.96 -7.26 3.63
C LEU A 101 4.26 -6.79 2.21
N TYR A 102 4.61 -5.50 2.03
CA TYR A 102 5.00 -4.96 0.73
C TYR A 102 6.14 -5.75 0.11
N LYS A 103 7.21 -6.03 0.86
CA LYS A 103 8.36 -6.83 0.38
C LYS A 103 7.95 -8.25 -0.01
N ALA A 104 7.09 -8.89 0.78
CA ALA A 104 6.61 -10.24 0.50
C ALA A 104 5.71 -10.31 -0.74
N THR A 105 5.02 -9.22 -1.08
CA THR A 105 4.08 -9.14 -2.22
C THR A 105 4.56 -8.24 -3.36
N GLU A 106 5.83 -7.82 -3.36
CA GLU A 106 6.33 -6.77 -4.24
C GLU A 106 6.17 -7.16 -5.72
N GLU A 107 6.55 -8.38 -6.08
CA GLU A 107 6.48 -8.88 -7.46
C GLU A 107 5.04 -9.04 -7.94
N GLN A 108 4.14 -9.50 -7.07
CA GLN A 108 2.71 -9.59 -7.33
C GLN A 108 2.11 -8.19 -7.54
N GLN A 109 2.51 -7.21 -6.73
CA GLN A 109 2.05 -5.83 -6.86
C GLN A 109 2.54 -5.18 -8.16
N LYS A 110 3.81 -5.39 -8.53
CA LYS A 110 4.36 -4.96 -9.83
C LYS A 110 3.60 -5.59 -11.00
N THR A 111 3.30 -6.88 -10.87
CA THR A 111 2.55 -7.63 -11.90
C THR A 111 1.13 -7.09 -12.03
N LEU A 112 0.44 -6.89 -10.91
CA LEU A 112 -0.89 -6.29 -10.87
C LEU A 112 -0.88 -4.92 -11.54
N LEU A 113 0.04 -4.03 -11.18
CA LEU A 113 0.13 -2.69 -11.78
C LEU A 113 0.40 -2.75 -13.29
N LYS A 114 1.30 -3.63 -13.75
CA LYS A 114 1.58 -3.84 -15.18
C LYS A 114 0.37 -4.36 -15.95
N THR A 115 -0.43 -5.22 -15.32
CA THR A 115 -1.67 -5.73 -15.90
C THR A 115 -2.73 -4.64 -15.96
N MET A 116 -2.91 -3.87 -14.88
CA MET A 116 -3.85 -2.75 -14.85
C MET A 116 -3.48 -1.68 -15.89
N MET A 117 -2.22 -1.38 -16.14
CA MET A 117 -1.83 -0.44 -17.22
C MET A 117 -2.28 -0.89 -18.63
N LYS A 118 -2.55 -2.17 -18.84
CA LYS A 118 -3.07 -2.72 -20.10
C LYS A 118 -4.59 -2.80 -20.13
N ASP A 119 -5.23 -2.58 -18.99
CA ASP A 119 -6.68 -2.63 -18.87
C ASP A 119 -7.32 -1.35 -19.47
N PRO A 120 -8.35 -1.47 -20.33
CA PRO A 120 -8.99 -0.32 -20.97
C PRO A 120 -9.62 0.69 -19.99
N GLU A 121 -10.20 0.24 -18.88
CA GLU A 121 -10.82 1.14 -17.90
C GLU A 121 -9.75 1.91 -17.14
N TYR A 122 -8.67 1.23 -16.73
CA TYR A 122 -7.52 1.90 -16.11
C TYR A 122 -6.83 2.88 -17.07
N GLN A 123 -6.69 2.53 -18.34
CA GLN A 123 -6.18 3.44 -19.37
C GLN A 123 -7.07 4.67 -19.53
N LYS A 124 -8.39 4.50 -19.51
CA LYS A 124 -9.33 5.63 -19.56
C LYS A 124 -9.16 6.55 -18.36
N MET A 125 -9.07 6.01 -17.15
CA MET A 125 -8.80 6.80 -15.95
C MET A 125 -7.46 7.54 -16.05
N MET A 126 -6.43 6.90 -16.60
CA MET A 126 -5.14 7.54 -16.83
C MET A 126 -5.23 8.67 -17.86
N LEU A 127 -5.97 8.48 -18.97
CA LEU A 127 -6.20 9.54 -19.96
C LEU A 127 -6.94 10.73 -19.37
N ASP A 128 -7.89 10.49 -18.46
CA ASP A 128 -8.60 11.56 -17.77
C ASP A 128 -7.68 12.32 -16.81
N LEU A 129 -6.74 11.63 -16.13
CA LEU A 129 -5.69 12.27 -15.34
C LEU A 129 -4.77 13.15 -16.22
N LEU A 130 -4.43 12.70 -17.43
CA LEU A 130 -3.60 13.49 -18.36
C LEU A 130 -4.33 14.74 -18.90
N LYS A 131 -5.66 14.81 -18.81
CA LYS A 131 -6.42 16.01 -19.17
C LYS A 131 -6.43 17.06 -18.05
N ASP A 132 -5.80 16.77 -16.92
CA ASP A 132 -5.71 17.73 -15.82
C ASP A 132 -5.07 19.06 -16.29
N PRO A 133 -5.63 20.23 -15.92
CA PRO A 133 -5.10 21.52 -16.33
C PRO A 133 -3.63 21.75 -15.93
N GLN A 134 -3.18 21.23 -14.79
CA GLN A 134 -1.78 21.35 -14.37
C GLN A 134 -0.86 20.54 -15.29
N PHE A 135 -1.27 19.33 -15.64
CA PHE A 135 -0.53 18.52 -16.62
C PHE A 135 -0.48 19.22 -17.99
N SER A 136 -1.61 19.79 -18.42
CA SER A 136 -1.69 20.56 -19.66
C SER A 136 -0.76 21.77 -19.67
N GLN A 137 -0.64 22.48 -18.54
CA GLN A 137 0.31 23.59 -18.41
C GLN A 137 1.77 23.12 -18.53
N HIS A 138 2.11 21.99 -17.91
CA HIS A 138 3.44 21.37 -18.05
C HIS A 138 3.73 20.99 -19.51
N LEU A 139 2.75 20.41 -20.23
CA LEU A 139 2.89 20.11 -21.65
C LEU A 139 3.12 21.38 -22.49
N ILE A 140 2.37 22.45 -22.24
CA ILE A 140 2.56 23.74 -22.93
C ILE A 140 3.95 24.32 -22.65
N GLN A 141 4.44 24.22 -21.41
CA GLN A 141 5.79 24.65 -21.05
C GLN A 141 6.85 23.84 -21.79
N LEU A 142 6.65 22.52 -21.94
CA LEU A 142 7.53 21.65 -22.71
C LEU A 142 7.52 22.01 -24.20
N LEU A 143 6.36 22.30 -24.79
CA LEU A 143 6.25 22.77 -26.17
C LEU A 143 6.90 24.14 -26.39
N LYS A 144 6.99 24.97 -25.34
CA LYS A 144 7.71 26.25 -25.36
C LYS A 144 9.21 26.11 -25.15
N SER A 145 9.72 24.91 -24.83
CA SER A 145 11.14 24.66 -24.62
C SER A 145 11.95 24.94 -25.89
N GLN A 146 13.25 25.19 -25.73
CA GLN A 146 14.13 25.47 -26.87
C GLN A 146 14.20 24.31 -27.87
N GLN A 147 14.19 23.06 -27.38
CA GLN A 147 14.20 21.87 -28.24
C GLN A 147 12.93 21.80 -29.11
N ALA A 148 11.76 21.98 -28.50
CA ALA A 148 10.50 21.99 -29.24
C ALA A 148 10.43 23.16 -30.24
N ARG A 149 10.94 24.34 -29.87
CA ARG A 149 11.03 25.49 -30.79
C ARG A 149 11.90 25.21 -32.00
N GLN A 150 13.03 24.52 -31.85
CA GLN A 150 13.90 24.15 -32.97
C GLN A 150 13.19 23.21 -33.95
N GLU A 151 12.47 22.21 -33.46
CA GLU A 151 11.69 21.32 -34.32
C GLU A 151 10.52 22.05 -35.00
N VAL A 152 9.85 22.97 -34.29
CA VAL A 152 8.82 23.83 -34.89
C VAL A 152 9.39 24.77 -35.96
N GLN A 153 10.59 25.31 -35.74
CA GLN A 153 11.28 26.15 -36.73
C GLN A 153 11.60 25.36 -38.00
N LYS A 154 12.17 24.15 -37.88
CA LYS A 154 12.43 23.26 -39.02
C LYS A 154 11.13 22.94 -39.78
N LEU A 155 10.07 22.60 -39.06
CA LEU A 155 8.76 22.33 -39.68
C LEU A 155 8.21 23.56 -40.41
N MET A 156 8.41 24.76 -39.88
CA MET A 156 8.04 26.01 -40.56
C MET A 156 8.89 26.25 -41.81
N GLU A 157 10.19 26.02 -41.75
CA GLU A 157 11.10 26.13 -42.90
C GLU A 157 10.68 25.15 -44.01
N GLU A 158 10.39 23.90 -43.65
CA GLU A 158 9.87 22.88 -44.56
C GLU A 158 8.51 23.30 -45.15
N LEU A 159 7.60 23.82 -44.33
CA LEU A 159 6.27 24.24 -44.77
C LEU A 159 6.34 25.41 -45.76
N VAL A 160 7.20 26.40 -45.49
CA VAL A 160 7.44 27.54 -46.42
C VAL A 160 8.15 27.08 -47.69
N SER A 161 8.83 25.95 -47.67
CA SER A 161 9.44 25.35 -48.86
C SER A 161 8.42 24.66 -49.78
N VAL A 162 7.19 24.42 -49.31
CA VAL A 162 6.14 23.78 -50.11
C VAL A 162 5.65 24.73 -51.21
N PRO A 163 5.69 24.35 -52.51
CA PRO A 163 5.36 25.24 -53.62
C PRO A 163 3.97 25.88 -53.51
N SER A 164 2.96 25.13 -53.07
CA SER A 164 1.60 25.66 -52.91
C SER A 164 1.48 26.69 -51.78
N ILE A 165 2.32 26.60 -50.75
CA ILE A 165 2.43 27.58 -49.67
C ILE A 165 3.16 28.82 -50.19
N GLN A 166 4.26 28.64 -50.93
CA GLN A 166 5.01 29.74 -51.56
C GLN A 166 4.13 30.56 -52.50
N GLU A 167 3.33 29.91 -53.35
CA GLU A 167 2.40 30.60 -54.23
C GLU A 167 1.33 31.39 -53.46
N LYS A 168 0.79 30.82 -52.38
CA LYS A 168 -0.19 31.51 -51.53
C LYS A 168 0.43 32.69 -50.79
N LEU A 169 1.66 32.54 -50.28
CA LEU A 169 2.42 33.64 -49.68
C LEU A 169 2.70 34.74 -50.70
N ALA A 170 3.18 34.38 -51.89
CA ALA A 170 3.46 35.32 -52.97
C ALA A 170 2.21 36.09 -53.40
N LYS A 171 1.06 35.41 -53.55
CA LYS A 171 -0.23 36.05 -53.84
C LYS A 171 -0.64 37.03 -52.75
N LYS A 172 -0.58 36.63 -51.47
CA LYS A 172 -0.90 37.53 -50.35
C LYS A 172 0.04 38.75 -50.26
N VAL A 173 1.34 38.55 -50.51
CA VAL A 173 2.31 39.64 -50.54
C VAL A 173 1.98 40.61 -51.68
N GLN A 174 1.65 40.10 -52.87
CA GLN A 174 1.22 40.94 -53.99
C GLN A 174 -0.08 41.70 -53.71
N GLU A 175 -1.07 41.06 -53.07
CA GLU A 175 -2.32 41.72 -52.65
C GLU A 175 -2.06 42.83 -51.64
N ALA A 176 -1.19 42.60 -50.65
CA ALA A 176 -0.82 43.60 -49.65
C ALA A 176 -0.05 44.79 -50.26
N LEU A 177 0.82 44.53 -51.25
CA LEU A 177 1.53 45.59 -51.97
C LEU A 177 0.56 46.42 -52.82
N LYS A 178 -0.39 45.78 -53.50
CA LYS A 178 -1.44 46.47 -54.27
C LYS A 178 -2.36 47.32 -53.37
N GLN A 179 -2.68 46.86 -52.16
CA GLN A 179 -3.42 47.68 -51.18
C GLN A 179 -2.62 48.90 -50.72
N LYS A 180 -1.31 48.73 -50.45
CA LYS A 180 -0.44 49.86 -50.08
C LYS A 180 -0.20 50.86 -51.21
N GLU A 181 -0.19 50.41 -52.46
CA GLU A 181 -0.12 51.29 -53.62
C GLU A 181 -1.45 52.02 -53.86
N GLY A 182 -2.59 51.36 -53.64
CA GLY A 182 -3.92 51.99 -53.66
C GLY A 182 -4.13 53.05 -52.56
N GLU A 183 -3.56 52.85 -51.37
CA GLU A 183 -3.58 53.87 -50.29
C GLU A 183 -2.62 55.04 -50.56
N LYS A 184 -1.54 54.85 -51.33
CA LYS A 184 -0.65 55.95 -51.74
C LYS A 184 -1.17 56.77 -52.92
N GLN A 185 -2.16 56.28 -53.67
CA GLN A 185 -2.75 56.99 -54.81
C GLN A 185 -3.98 57.84 -54.46
N GLY A 186 -4.36 57.89 -53.16
CA GLY A 186 -5.45 58.73 -52.65
C GLY A 186 -5.02 60.05 -52.00
N GLN A 187 -3.72 60.33 -51.90
CA GLN A 187 -3.21 61.53 -51.21
C GLN A 187 -2.02 62.12 -51.98
N GLY A 188 -2.27 62.59 -53.19
CA GLY A 188 -1.21 63.12 -54.06
C GLY A 188 -1.70 63.82 -55.33
N SER A 189 -2.83 64.52 -55.28
CA SER A 189 -3.21 65.50 -56.31
C SER A 189 -4.17 66.52 -55.69
N GLY A 190 -3.63 67.67 -55.33
CA GLY A 190 -4.34 68.80 -54.74
C GLY A 190 -3.46 70.03 -54.94
N GLU A 191 -3.54 70.56 -56.17
CA GLU A 191 -2.80 71.67 -56.73
C GLU A 191 -2.88 72.93 -55.86
N ALA A 192 -1.75 73.63 -55.75
CA ALA A 192 -1.69 74.96 -55.17
C ALA A 192 -2.30 75.98 -56.14
N SER A 193 -3.32 76.71 -55.70
CA SER A 193 -3.63 78.04 -56.24
C SER A 193 -4.47 78.87 -55.26
N GLY A 194 -3.82 79.89 -54.69
CA GLY A 194 -4.37 81.24 -54.58
C GLY A 194 -5.49 81.54 -53.58
N GLY A 195 -5.15 82.36 -52.58
CA GLY A 195 -5.93 83.57 -52.30
C GLY A 195 -6.74 83.62 -51.00
N ASP A 196 -6.15 84.29 -50.01
CA ASP A 196 -6.74 85.36 -49.17
C ASP A 196 -8.01 85.10 -48.35
N GLY A 197 -7.92 85.40 -47.04
CA GLY A 197 -9.10 85.76 -46.24
C GLY A 197 -9.18 85.18 -44.82
N GLY A 198 -8.43 85.76 -43.89
CA GLY A 198 -8.92 86.20 -42.58
C GLY A 198 -9.51 85.21 -41.55
N GLY A 199 -8.84 85.13 -40.39
CA GLY A 199 -9.48 85.43 -39.11
C GLY A 199 -9.82 84.29 -38.14
N ASP A 200 -9.19 84.36 -36.96
CA ASP A 200 -9.70 84.00 -35.62
C ASP A 200 -10.04 82.51 -35.33
N GLY A 201 -9.64 81.85 -34.24
CA GLY A 201 -9.06 82.23 -32.96
C GLY A 201 -9.23 81.04 -31.99
N GLY A 202 -8.30 80.86 -31.04
CA GLY A 202 -8.38 79.97 -29.86
C GLY A 202 -8.10 78.48 -30.10
N GLY A 203 -7.33 77.75 -29.30
CA GLY A 203 -6.84 77.96 -27.95
C GLY A 203 -6.95 76.64 -27.18
N GLU A 204 -5.86 76.26 -26.47
CA GLU A 204 -5.74 75.18 -25.46
C GLU A 204 -5.76 73.72 -25.95
N GLY A 205 -4.78 72.85 -25.63
CA GLY A 205 -4.03 72.72 -24.37
C GLY A 205 -4.65 71.54 -23.60
N GLY A 206 -4.07 70.34 -23.65
CA GLY A 206 -3.05 69.91 -22.70
C GLY A 206 -3.65 68.87 -21.73
N GLY A 207 -3.00 67.71 -21.58
CA GLY A 207 -3.42 66.62 -20.70
C GLY A 207 -2.99 65.26 -21.21
#